data_AF-I5CAF0-F1
#
_entry.id   AF-I5CAF0-F1
#
_cell.length_a   1.000
_cell.length_b   1.000
_cell.length_c   1.000
_cell.angle_alpha   90.00
_cell.angle_beta   90.00
_cell.angle_gamma   90.00
#
_symmetry.space_group_name_H-M   'P 1'
#
loop_
_entity.id
_entity.type
_entity.pdbx_description
1 polymer ?
#
loop_
_entity_poly.entity_id
_entity_poly.type
_entity_poly.pdbx_seq_one_letter_code
_entity_poly.pdbx_strand_id
1 'polypeptide(L)'
;MPLEDTAAFTAFIQAACGGKIGFGGYGEHRAVYQRSSVFATADQDFRDIHMGVDLWTEAGSPIFAPLEGYIHSFQDNAGFGNYGPTLLLAHPMGEKTLYSLYGHLALEDLQQYTVGAAIAKGQRIGTIGPYPENGDWPPHLHFQLMWDLLGHVGDFPGVCARKDWPRFAANGPDPNLLLGFPGAGTAD
;
A
#
# COMPACT_ATOMS: atom_id res chain seq x y z
N MET A 1 -13.71 -19.94 -1.55
CA MET A 1 -13.12 -19.48 -2.82
C MET A 1 -11.61 -19.70 -2.72
N PRO A 2 -10.94 -20.31 -3.71
CA PRO A 2 -9.48 -20.36 -3.69
C PRO A 2 -8.95 -18.92 -3.74
N LEU A 3 -8.24 -18.50 -2.71
CA LEU A 3 -7.66 -17.16 -2.62
C LEU A 3 -6.49 -16.97 -3.62
N GLU A 4 -6.06 -18.04 -4.28
CA GLU A 4 -4.96 -18.05 -5.26
C GLU A 4 -5.41 -17.64 -6.68
N ASP A 5 -6.72 -17.59 -6.95
CA ASP A 5 -7.26 -17.10 -8.23
C ASP A 5 -7.55 -15.59 -8.13
N THR A 6 -6.63 -14.77 -8.65
CA THR A 6 -6.74 -13.31 -8.63
C THR A 6 -8.00 -12.80 -9.34
N ALA A 7 -8.45 -13.47 -10.40
CA ALA A 7 -9.64 -13.04 -11.14
C ALA A 7 -10.92 -13.30 -10.31
N ALA A 8 -11.05 -14.49 -9.72
CA ALA A 8 -12.16 -14.81 -8.83
C ALA A 8 -12.18 -13.88 -7.60
N PHE A 9 -11.00 -13.60 -7.03
CA PHE A 9 -10.89 -12.69 -5.89
C PHE A 9 -11.22 -11.25 -6.27
N THR A 10 -10.81 -10.79 -7.45
CA THR A 10 -11.18 -9.47 -7.97
C THR A 10 -12.69 -9.33 -8.12
N ALA A 11 -13.36 -10.32 -8.71
CA ALA A 11 -14.82 -10.32 -8.85
C ALA A 11 -15.52 -10.26 -7.48
N PHE A 12 -14.99 -10.96 -6.48
CA PHE A 12 -15.51 -10.90 -5.10
C PHE A 12 -15.38 -9.50 -4.48
N ILE A 13 -14.20 -8.89 -4.56
CA ILE A 13 -13.96 -7.55 -4.00
C ILE A 13 -14.85 -6.51 -4.70
N GLN A 14 -14.91 -6.53 -6.04
CA GLN A 14 -15.75 -5.61 -6.81
C GLN A 14 -17.23 -5.75 -6.44
N ALA A 15 -17.73 -6.98 -6.29
CA ALA A 15 -19.10 -7.22 -5.86
C ALA A 15 -19.36 -6.70 -4.43
N ALA A 16 -18.40 -6.85 -3.52
CA ALA A 16 -18.50 -6.34 -2.15
C ALA A 16 -18.47 -4.81 -2.07
N CYS A 17 -17.70 -4.16 -2.96
CA CYS A 17 -17.60 -2.70 -3.01
C CYS A 17 -18.81 -2.05 -3.68
N GLY A 18 -19.53 -2.76 -4.57
CA GLY A 18 -20.76 -2.26 -5.17
C GLY A 18 -20.59 -0.98 -5.99
N GLY A 19 -19.45 -0.84 -6.68
CA GLY A 19 -19.11 0.35 -7.48
C GLY A 19 -18.60 1.55 -6.67
N LYS A 20 -18.36 1.37 -5.36
CA LYS A 20 -17.73 2.34 -4.46
C LYS A 20 -16.26 2.00 -4.22
N ILE A 21 -15.52 2.90 -3.58
CA ILE A 21 -14.19 2.61 -3.06
C ILE A 21 -14.34 1.80 -1.78
N GLY A 22 -13.85 0.56 -1.77
CA GLY A 22 -13.73 -0.23 -0.55
C GLY A 22 -12.49 0.19 0.23
N PHE A 23 -12.55 0.26 1.54
CA PHE A 23 -11.38 0.54 2.37
C PHE A 23 -11.24 -0.46 3.52
N GLY A 24 -10.00 -0.92 3.74
CA GLY A 24 -9.65 -1.81 4.85
C GLY A 24 -8.58 -1.16 5.73
N GLY A 25 -8.62 -1.44 7.03
CA GLY A 25 -7.93 -0.67 8.06
C GLY A 25 -6.45 -0.98 8.32
N TYR A 26 -5.87 -0.06 9.07
CA TYR A 26 -4.53 -0.08 9.68
C TYR A 26 -4.52 -0.95 10.94
N GLY A 27 -3.50 -1.81 11.09
CA GLY A 27 -3.38 -2.73 12.22
C GLY A 27 -4.34 -3.91 12.18
N GLU A 28 -4.98 -4.18 11.03
CA GLU A 28 -5.90 -5.30 10.87
C GLU A 28 -5.17 -6.63 10.79
N HIS A 29 -5.66 -7.61 11.54
CA HIS A 29 -5.27 -9.01 11.39
C HIS A 29 -6.03 -9.63 10.21
N ARG A 30 -5.35 -9.86 9.08
CA ARG A 30 -5.99 -10.36 7.86
C ARG A 30 -5.54 -11.77 7.51
N ALA A 31 -6.51 -12.68 7.48
CA ALA A 31 -6.31 -14.04 6.98
C ALA A 31 -5.99 -14.09 5.46
N VAL A 32 -6.22 -13.00 4.72
CA VAL A 32 -6.01 -12.97 3.26
C VAL A 32 -4.55 -13.15 2.85
N TYR A 33 -3.59 -12.83 3.74
CA TYR A 33 -2.14 -12.99 3.52
C TYR A 33 -1.65 -14.44 3.60
N GLN A 34 -2.50 -15.38 4.02
CA GLN A 34 -2.19 -16.81 3.99
C GLN A 34 -2.08 -17.38 2.57
N ARG A 35 -2.32 -16.57 1.53
CA ARG A 35 -2.26 -16.95 0.11
C ARG A 35 -0.84 -17.03 -0.49
N SER A 36 0.16 -16.42 0.13
CA SER A 36 1.53 -16.37 -0.44
C SER A 36 2.56 -16.88 0.56
N SER A 37 3.46 -17.73 0.09
CA SER A 37 4.59 -18.25 0.88
C SER A 37 5.58 -17.16 1.28
N VAL A 38 5.53 -15.98 0.66
CA VAL A 38 6.31 -14.78 1.03
C VAL A 38 6.03 -14.35 2.48
N PHE A 39 4.87 -14.69 3.03
CA PHE A 39 4.45 -14.30 4.38
C PHE A 39 4.63 -15.40 5.45
N ALA A 40 5.13 -16.58 5.07
CA ALA A 40 5.42 -17.67 5.98
C ALA A 40 6.85 -17.56 6.50
N THR A 41 7.04 -17.37 7.81
CA THR A 41 8.35 -17.55 8.45
C THR A 41 8.53 -18.97 8.96
N ALA A 42 9.78 -19.42 9.16
CA ALA A 42 10.11 -20.78 9.60
C ALA A 42 9.55 -21.16 10.98
N ASP A 43 9.29 -20.16 11.82
CA ASP A 43 8.47 -20.27 13.03
C ASP A 43 7.07 -19.74 12.70
N GLN A 44 6.03 -20.32 13.31
CA GLN A 44 4.59 -20.07 13.08
C GLN A 44 4.08 -18.63 13.31
N ASP A 45 4.94 -17.62 13.17
CA ASP A 45 4.65 -16.18 13.20
C ASP A 45 4.28 -15.68 11.79
N PHE A 46 3.05 -15.94 11.37
CA PHE A 46 2.52 -15.39 10.12
C PHE A 46 2.59 -13.85 10.13
N ARG A 47 3.05 -13.26 9.01
CA ARG A 47 2.99 -11.80 8.80
C ARG A 47 1.58 -11.43 8.37
N ASP A 48 0.71 -11.18 9.34
CA ASP A 48 -0.73 -10.99 9.13
C ASP A 48 -1.28 -9.65 9.64
N ILE A 49 -0.44 -8.81 10.26
CA ILE A 49 -0.83 -7.46 10.67
C ILE A 49 -0.56 -6.50 9.53
N HIS A 50 -1.63 -5.94 8.98
CA HIS A 50 -1.57 -4.95 7.91
C HIS A 50 -1.08 -3.60 8.44
N MET A 51 -0.02 -3.07 7.86
CA MET A 51 0.62 -1.83 8.31
C MET A 51 0.21 -0.60 7.49
N GLY A 52 -0.58 -0.78 6.43
CA GLY A 52 -1.16 0.31 5.64
C GLY A 52 -2.68 0.38 5.76
N VAL A 53 -3.27 1.15 4.86
CA VAL A 53 -4.70 1.17 4.53
C VAL A 53 -4.82 0.80 3.06
N ASP A 54 -5.74 -0.12 2.76
CA ASP A 54 -6.00 -0.51 1.37
C ASP A 54 -7.25 0.16 0.87
N LEU A 55 -7.15 0.80 -0.31
CA LEU A 55 -8.27 1.41 -1.02
C LEU A 55 -8.54 0.61 -2.30
N TRP A 56 -9.55 -0.26 -2.24
CA TRP A 56 -10.00 -1.13 -3.33
C TRP A 56 -10.84 -0.32 -4.31
N THR A 57 -10.38 -0.26 -5.56
CA THR A 57 -11.07 0.44 -6.65
C THR A 57 -10.55 -0.08 -8.00
N GLU A 58 -10.97 0.52 -9.11
CA GLU A 58 -10.62 0.06 -10.45
C GLU A 58 -9.16 0.37 -10.82
N ALA A 59 -8.53 -0.53 -11.58
CA ALA A 59 -7.25 -0.25 -12.21
C ALA A 59 -7.34 0.99 -13.12
N GLY A 60 -6.27 1.77 -13.20
CA GLY A 60 -6.22 3.05 -13.88
C GLY A 60 -6.79 4.23 -13.06
N SER A 61 -7.39 3.99 -11.90
CA SER A 61 -7.84 5.06 -11.01
C SER A 61 -6.66 5.96 -10.59
N PRO A 62 -6.80 7.29 -10.67
CA PRO A 62 -5.70 8.22 -10.39
C PRO A 62 -5.39 8.31 -8.90
N ILE A 63 -4.11 8.40 -8.58
CA ILE A 63 -3.61 8.60 -7.21
C ILE A 63 -2.98 9.99 -7.10
N PHE A 64 -3.29 10.69 -6.02
CA PHE A 64 -2.83 12.05 -5.76
C PHE A 64 -2.07 12.13 -4.44
N ALA A 65 -1.02 12.95 -4.40
CA ALA A 65 -0.26 13.17 -3.17
C ALA A 65 -1.08 13.97 -2.15
N PRO A 66 -1.33 13.45 -0.93
CA PRO A 66 -2.09 14.17 0.10
C PRO A 66 -1.29 15.33 0.72
N LEU A 67 0.04 15.29 0.57
CA LEU A 67 0.99 16.23 1.13
C LEU A 67 2.03 16.60 0.07
N GLU A 68 2.56 17.82 0.16
CA GLU A 68 3.72 18.22 -0.65
C GLU A 68 5.00 17.53 -0.15
N GLY A 69 5.98 17.36 -1.02
CA GLY A 69 7.20 16.64 -0.68
C GLY A 69 8.08 16.39 -1.89
N TYR A 70 8.80 15.28 -1.87
CA TYR A 70 9.66 14.85 -2.96
C TYR A 70 9.64 13.33 -3.11
N ILE A 71 9.93 12.86 -4.32
CA ILE A 71 10.14 11.44 -4.60
C ILE A 71 11.40 11.01 -3.85
N HIS A 72 11.25 10.14 -2.85
CA HIS A 72 12.37 9.57 -2.12
C HIS A 72 12.97 8.39 -2.88
N SER A 73 12.14 7.41 -3.24
CA SER A 73 12.55 6.24 -4.02
C SER A 73 11.34 5.55 -4.62
N PHE A 74 11.58 4.67 -5.59
CA PHE A 74 10.56 3.86 -6.24
C PHE A 74 11.21 2.58 -6.77
N GLN A 75 10.42 1.51 -6.89
CA GLN A 75 10.89 0.21 -7.38
C GLN A 75 9.71 -0.61 -7.91
N ASP A 76 9.97 -1.49 -8.87
CA ASP A 76 9.07 -2.61 -9.18
C ASP A 76 9.38 -3.80 -8.26
N ASN A 77 8.55 -3.99 -7.24
CA ASN A 77 8.62 -5.11 -6.31
C ASN A 77 7.83 -6.31 -6.87
N ALA A 78 8.24 -6.79 -8.04
CA ALA A 78 7.55 -7.87 -8.75
C ALA A 78 7.46 -9.17 -7.94
N GLY A 79 6.39 -9.93 -8.17
CA GLY A 79 6.16 -11.24 -7.59
C GLY A 79 4.79 -11.41 -6.96
N PHE A 80 4.29 -12.64 -6.96
CA PHE A 80 2.95 -12.97 -6.44
C PHE A 80 2.81 -12.64 -4.95
N GLY A 81 1.85 -11.78 -4.63
CA GLY A 81 1.60 -11.30 -3.27
C GLY A 81 2.50 -10.15 -2.83
N ASN A 82 3.42 -9.67 -3.67
CA ASN A 82 4.25 -8.50 -3.39
C ASN A 82 3.53 -7.21 -3.82
N TYR A 83 4.17 -6.04 -3.71
CA TYR A 83 3.55 -4.77 -4.11
C TYR A 83 3.48 -4.53 -5.61
N GLY A 84 4.40 -5.11 -6.40
CA GLY A 84 4.67 -4.61 -7.74
C GLY A 84 5.23 -3.18 -7.70
N PRO A 85 4.88 -2.32 -8.66
CA PRO A 85 5.31 -0.92 -8.70
C PRO A 85 4.96 -0.15 -7.43
N THR A 86 5.99 0.43 -6.80
CA THR A 86 5.91 1.09 -5.50
C THR A 86 6.60 2.45 -5.53
N LEU A 87 5.97 3.47 -4.95
CA LEU A 87 6.50 4.81 -4.79
C LEU A 87 6.61 5.17 -3.30
N LEU A 88 7.74 5.76 -2.90
CA LEU A 88 7.93 6.41 -1.60
C LEU A 88 8.11 7.91 -1.79
N LEU A 89 7.29 8.68 -1.10
CA LEU A 89 7.44 10.13 -0.97
C LEU A 89 7.96 10.49 0.42
N ALA A 90 8.70 11.59 0.49
CA ALA A 90 9.16 12.17 1.74
C ALA A 90 8.60 13.60 1.88
N HIS A 91 8.05 13.88 3.06
CA HIS A 91 7.33 15.11 3.39
C HIS A 91 8.04 15.78 4.57
N PRO A 92 8.76 16.89 4.35
CA PRO A 92 9.34 17.69 5.43
C PRO A 92 8.27 18.18 6.41
N MET A 93 8.49 17.93 7.71
CA MET A 93 7.58 18.28 8.82
C MET A 93 8.39 18.87 9.97
N GLY A 94 8.93 20.09 9.76
CA GLY A 94 9.85 20.72 10.70
C GLY A 94 11.18 19.97 10.78
N GLU A 95 11.53 19.48 11.97
CA GLU A 95 12.76 18.70 12.20
C GLU A 95 12.63 17.22 11.83
N LYS A 96 11.44 16.76 11.47
CA LYS A 96 11.15 15.38 11.09
C LYS A 96 10.74 15.29 9.64
N THR A 97 10.83 14.09 9.09
CA THR A 97 10.28 13.76 7.76
C THR A 97 9.23 12.68 7.95
N LEU A 98 8.03 12.92 7.42
CA LEU A 98 7.03 11.88 7.26
C LEU A 98 7.21 11.24 5.89
N TYR A 99 7.26 9.93 5.82
CA TYR A 99 7.28 9.19 4.57
C TYR A 99 5.89 8.63 4.28
N SER A 100 5.52 8.60 3.00
CA SER A 100 4.34 7.87 2.54
C SER A 100 4.71 6.86 1.45
N LEU A 101 4.16 5.65 1.56
CA LEU A 101 4.33 4.57 0.59
C LEU A 101 3.02 4.34 -0.16
N TYR A 102 3.14 4.15 -1.47
CA TYR A 102 2.06 3.84 -2.40
C TYR A 102 2.45 2.57 -3.16
N GLY A 103 1.82 1.44 -2.80
CA GLY A 103 2.01 0.15 -3.48
C GLY A 103 0.96 -0.10 -4.57
N HIS A 104 1.15 -1.16 -5.35
CA HIS A 104 0.21 -1.64 -6.36
C HIS A 104 -0.07 -0.62 -7.48
N LEU A 105 0.94 0.20 -7.83
CA LEU A 105 0.83 1.18 -8.92
C LEU A 105 0.91 0.51 -10.29
N ALA A 106 0.53 1.24 -11.35
CA ALA A 106 0.76 0.80 -12.72
C ALA A 106 2.25 0.84 -13.05
N LEU A 107 2.75 -0.17 -13.77
CA LEU A 107 4.17 -0.30 -14.09
C LEU A 107 4.68 0.86 -14.94
N GLU A 108 3.84 1.37 -15.85
CA GLU A 108 4.17 2.51 -16.69
C GLU A 108 4.46 3.79 -15.89
N ASP A 109 3.84 3.97 -14.72
CA ASP A 109 4.02 5.16 -13.89
C ASP A 109 5.46 5.27 -13.35
N LEU A 110 6.20 4.17 -13.23
CA LEU A 110 7.60 4.22 -12.76
C LEU A 110 8.51 5.03 -13.70
N GLN A 111 8.16 5.11 -14.99
CA GLN A 111 8.99 5.78 -15.99
C GLN A 111 8.98 7.31 -15.85
N GLN A 112 7.98 7.87 -15.17
CA GLN A 112 7.88 9.32 -14.95
C GLN A 112 8.61 9.79 -13.68
N TYR A 113 9.06 8.87 -12.84
CA TYR A 113 9.65 9.21 -11.55
C TYR A 113 11.12 9.56 -11.65
N THR A 114 11.53 10.54 -10.86
CA THR A 114 12.92 10.93 -10.68
C THR A 114 13.15 11.20 -9.20
N VAL A 115 14.11 10.50 -8.60
CA VAL A 115 14.46 10.71 -7.18
C VAL A 115 14.84 12.16 -6.94
N GLY A 116 14.29 12.75 -5.88
CA GLY A 116 14.46 14.15 -5.51
C GLY A 116 13.51 15.12 -6.23
N ALA A 117 12.70 14.67 -7.19
CA ALA A 117 11.72 15.53 -7.83
C ALA A 117 10.66 16.01 -6.83
N ALA A 118 10.34 17.30 -6.86
CA ALA A 118 9.31 17.89 -6.00
C ALA A 118 7.91 17.43 -6.42
N ILE A 119 7.06 17.23 -5.42
CA ILE A 119 5.64 16.85 -5.56
C ILE A 119 4.81 17.89 -4.81
N ALA A 120 3.87 18.52 -5.51
CA ALA A 120 2.90 19.41 -4.87
C ALA A 120 1.76 18.62 -4.22
N LYS A 121 1.17 19.18 -3.15
CA LYS A 121 -0.08 18.65 -2.60
C LYS A 121 -1.17 18.63 -3.68
N GLY A 122 -1.85 17.50 -3.82
CA GLY A 122 -2.89 17.28 -4.82
C GLY A 122 -2.35 17.01 -6.23
N GLN A 123 -1.03 16.89 -6.41
CA GLN A 123 -0.45 16.47 -7.67
C GLN A 123 -0.76 14.99 -7.92
N ARG A 124 -1.15 14.64 -9.16
CA ARG A 124 -1.26 13.24 -9.58
C ARG A 124 0.13 12.61 -9.57
N ILE A 125 0.26 11.50 -8.87
CA ILE A 125 1.52 10.77 -8.70
C ILE A 125 1.49 9.40 -9.36
N GLY A 126 0.35 8.91 -9.84
CA GLY A 126 0.27 7.67 -10.57
C GLY A 126 -1.16 7.18 -10.72
N THR A 127 -1.29 5.88 -10.96
CA THR A 127 -2.55 5.15 -11.10
C THR A 127 -2.44 3.78 -10.46
N ILE A 128 -3.59 3.21 -10.10
CA ILE A 128 -3.66 1.82 -9.62
C ILE A 128 -3.36 0.86 -10.77
N GLY A 129 -2.44 -0.07 -10.55
CA GLY A 129 -2.04 -1.06 -11.55
C GLY A 129 -3.03 -2.22 -11.67
N PRO A 130 -3.22 -2.78 -12.88
CA PRO A 130 -3.89 -4.06 -13.05
C PRO A 130 -3.03 -5.22 -12.52
N TYR A 131 -3.64 -6.37 -12.25
CA TYR A 131 -2.89 -7.62 -12.15
C TYR A 131 -2.53 -8.12 -13.56
N PRO A 132 -1.39 -8.82 -13.74
CA PRO A 132 -0.50 -9.32 -12.69
C PRO A 132 0.60 -8.34 -12.24
N GLU A 133 0.76 -7.18 -12.87
CA GLU A 133 1.90 -6.29 -12.62
C GLU A 133 1.92 -5.70 -11.21
N ASN A 134 0.76 -5.47 -10.60
CA ASN A 134 0.61 -4.98 -9.22
C ASN A 134 0.94 -6.02 -8.13
N GLY A 135 1.75 -7.04 -8.43
CA GLY A 135 2.01 -8.17 -7.54
C GLY A 135 0.89 -9.22 -7.53
N ASP A 136 0.07 -9.24 -8.58
CA ASP A 136 -1.04 -10.17 -8.79
C ASP A 136 -2.13 -10.09 -7.69
N TRP A 137 -2.50 -8.86 -7.34
CA TRP A 137 -3.60 -8.56 -6.43
C TRP A 137 -4.81 -8.01 -7.19
N PRO A 138 -6.05 -8.14 -6.66
CA PRO A 138 -7.14 -7.32 -7.14
C PRO A 138 -6.73 -5.84 -7.07
N PRO A 139 -7.09 -5.01 -8.06
CA PRO A 139 -6.65 -3.63 -8.10
C PRO A 139 -7.04 -2.86 -6.82
N HIS A 140 -6.05 -2.24 -6.19
CA HIS A 140 -6.20 -1.39 -5.01
C HIS A 140 -4.96 -0.53 -4.82
N LEU A 141 -5.04 0.48 -3.96
CA LEU A 141 -3.89 1.21 -3.44
C LEU A 141 -3.56 0.70 -2.04
N HIS A 142 -2.32 0.29 -1.80
CA HIS A 142 -1.77 0.19 -0.44
C HIS A 142 -1.15 1.53 -0.05
N PHE A 143 -1.69 2.20 0.96
CA PHE A 143 -1.19 3.48 1.45
C PHE A 143 -0.69 3.38 2.90
N GLN A 144 0.55 3.81 3.14
CA GLN A 144 1.18 3.67 4.45
C GLN A 144 2.01 4.90 4.82
N LEU A 145 2.10 5.19 6.13
CA LEU A 145 2.90 6.29 6.68
C LEU A 145 3.99 5.78 7.61
N MET A 146 5.18 6.39 7.54
CA MET A 146 6.35 6.01 8.38
C MET A 146 7.16 7.26 8.77
N TRP A 147 7.73 7.28 9.97
CA TRP A 147 8.70 8.30 10.41
C TRP A 147 10.15 7.91 10.09
N ASP A 148 10.46 6.62 10.12
CA ASP A 148 11.78 6.09 9.79
C ASP A 148 11.65 4.96 8.75
N LEU A 149 12.45 5.05 7.69
CA LEU A 149 12.52 4.02 6.65
C LEU A 149 13.40 2.83 7.04
N LEU A 150 14.10 2.89 8.17
CA LEU A 150 14.95 1.80 8.69
C LEU A 150 16.00 1.31 7.67
N GLY A 151 16.47 2.24 6.82
CA GLY A 151 17.41 1.96 5.74
C GLY A 151 16.80 1.38 4.46
N HIS A 152 15.48 1.20 4.38
CA HIS A 152 14.83 0.71 3.18
C HIS A 152 14.76 1.80 2.07
N VAL A 153 14.87 1.35 0.81
CA VAL A 153 14.80 2.17 -0.40
C VAL A 153 14.01 1.39 -1.44
N GLY A 154 13.01 2.02 -2.08
CA GLY A 154 12.16 1.39 -3.11
C GLY A 154 11.09 0.44 -2.57
N ASP A 155 11.14 0.11 -1.28
CA ASP A 155 10.23 -0.82 -0.62
C ASP A 155 10.15 -0.49 0.88
N PHE A 156 9.14 -1.00 1.57
CA PHE A 156 9.06 -1.05 3.02
C PHE A 156 8.00 -2.09 3.43
N PRO A 157 8.21 -2.89 4.49
CA PRO A 157 7.23 -3.89 4.93
C PRO A 157 5.79 -3.37 5.01
N GLY A 158 4.86 -3.99 4.26
CA GLY A 158 3.42 -3.70 4.33
C GLY A 158 2.65 -4.51 5.35
N VAL A 159 3.27 -5.61 5.78
CA VAL A 159 2.73 -6.50 6.80
C VAL A 159 3.83 -6.89 7.78
N CYS A 160 3.47 -7.08 9.05
CA CYS A 160 4.39 -7.60 10.06
C CYS A 160 3.77 -8.74 10.85
N ALA A 161 4.62 -9.51 11.53
CA ALA A 161 4.16 -10.44 12.54
C ALA A 161 3.60 -9.67 13.74
N ARG A 162 2.66 -10.28 14.46
CA ARG A 162 2.03 -9.67 15.64
C ARG A 162 3.03 -9.21 16.70
N LYS A 163 4.14 -9.93 16.88
CA LYS A 163 5.20 -9.57 17.84
C LYS A 163 5.94 -8.28 17.47
N ASP A 164 6.00 -7.94 16.18
CA ASP A 164 6.71 -6.76 15.67
C ASP A 164 5.80 -5.53 15.58
N TRP A 165 4.48 -5.73 15.68
CA TRP A 165 3.49 -4.65 15.57
C TRP A 165 3.75 -3.47 16.52
N PRO A 166 4.07 -3.66 17.82
CA PRO A 166 4.34 -2.53 18.72
C PRO A 166 5.48 -1.62 18.22
N ARG A 167 6.49 -2.20 17.56
CA ARG A 167 7.61 -1.45 16.97
C ARG A 167 7.18 -0.67 15.73
N PHE A 168 6.43 -1.31 14.83
CA PHE A 168 5.96 -0.66 13.60
C PHE A 168 4.89 0.40 13.86
N ALA A 169 3.96 0.15 14.79
CA ALA A 169 2.95 1.11 15.21
C ALA A 169 3.56 2.36 15.87
N ALA A 170 4.71 2.23 16.54
CA ALA A 170 5.45 3.37 17.07
C ALA A 170 6.20 4.15 15.95
N ASN A 171 6.48 3.51 14.81
CA ASN A 171 7.20 4.11 13.69
C ASN A 171 6.30 4.92 12.75
N GLY A 172 5.00 4.63 12.66
CA GLY A 172 4.12 5.26 11.68
C GLY A 172 2.76 5.60 12.28
N PRO A 173 2.18 6.77 11.97
CA PRO A 173 0.81 7.05 12.34
C PRO A 173 -0.18 6.24 11.48
N ASP A 174 -1.41 6.09 11.97
CA ASP A 174 -2.53 5.57 11.17
C ASP A 174 -2.77 6.47 9.94
N PRO A 175 -2.72 5.94 8.70
CA PRO A 175 -3.00 6.70 7.48
C PRO A 175 -4.38 7.38 7.45
N ASN A 176 -5.34 6.92 8.26
CA ASN A 176 -6.65 7.57 8.41
C ASN A 176 -6.57 9.01 8.93
N LEU A 177 -5.45 9.44 9.50
CA LEU A 177 -5.20 10.87 9.79
C LEU A 177 -5.26 11.75 8.53
N LEU A 178 -4.93 11.19 7.37
CA LEU A 178 -4.99 11.88 6.07
C LEU A 178 -6.23 11.48 5.26
N LEU A 179 -6.65 10.22 5.36
CA LEU A 179 -7.74 9.68 4.54
C LEU A 179 -9.14 9.96 5.10
N GLY A 180 -9.28 10.09 6.42
CA GLY A 180 -10.56 10.40 7.07
C GLY A 180 -11.58 9.25 7.10
N PHE A 181 -11.17 8.00 6.89
CA PHE A 181 -12.08 6.85 6.94
C PHE A 181 -12.28 6.33 8.37
N PRO A 182 -13.53 6.05 8.80
CA PRO A 182 -13.81 5.42 10.08
C PRO A 182 -13.73 3.89 9.96
N GLY A 183 -12.53 3.30 10.14
CA GLY A 183 -12.36 1.84 10.16
C GLY A 183 -12.37 1.21 8.76
N ALA A 184 -13.09 0.10 8.56
CA ALA A 184 -13.27 -0.56 7.26
C ALA A 184 -14.70 -0.36 6.73
N GLY A 185 -14.86 -0.21 5.42
CA GLY A 185 -16.16 0.15 4.82
C GLY A 185 -16.09 0.48 3.33
N THR A 186 -17.05 1.29 2.86
CA THR A 186 -17.08 1.81 1.48
C THR A 186 -17.32 3.31 1.47
N ALA A 187 -16.73 4.02 0.51
CA ALA A 187 -16.85 5.45 0.30
C ALA A 187 -17.09 5.79 -1.18
N ASP A 188 -17.71 6.95 -1.44
CA ASP A 188 -17.96 7.45 -2.79
C ASP A 188 -16.70 8.04 -3.44
#